data_AF-K1QU28-F1
#
_entry.id   AF-K1QU28-F1
#
_cell.length_a   1.000
_cell.length_b   1.000
_cell.length_c   1.000
_cell.angle_alpha   90.00
_cell.angle_beta   90.00
_cell.angle_gamma   90.00
#
_symmetry.space_group_name_H-M   'P 1'
#
loop_
_entity.id
_entity.type
_entity.pdbx_description
1 polymer ?
#
loop_
_entity_poly.entity_id
_entity_poly.type
_entity_poly.pdbx_seq_one_letter_code
_entity_poly.pdbx_strand_id
1 'polypeptide(L)'
;MAAKQDQDIAEKLQAWAVQEMLFTPQGIHANSPIPKVEHYKEICKGPQKDIWKFIIENVHSAQKGAKTKSYKVKYKSDDKLDERRQNLLDKRAQLTGEVTAALKDISHLENDLGRLEQEMLDTDKDCQVKTASVSNTRRRCALLKTYSAQCDLMAREFEEYASQMTKKMTVITKRAKKSTENEEFYSRKKSSTDDDQGGVNAGLESKCSRDVRKTCEYVGKFLLGALQGEFGTDKNVLFKYENSGELTDLSSSPSLLQSVHQLLEENRMSQVRRFIETEKYLNSAWRNNQLLEELNTKIDGHLKKLFRNSRDLNLARSLVDLEVELAAKRAELQCLSQEANLLRENIADALREKEILFVKYQKIQDFKEIANKKQELIQVIVRQNMNARSRLESQREEIFRYIKKSSESHHMEARLLKEDLHGFVNKEVDKFASLDLPQLLFCDSSDRALKVAVTDMSIHQTGALTAREAMNQVLHRLDFKAFQAPELLVWSCIELKRKIQKLQKLSAPLKIHDQDGESIKQIAGLCERVKDQDKALLERTLPVLQQRLHKTGAALTDCSMVSERIQEWQVGTTSPAYRALGQSGPEHPPTVAHQVDRPVY
;
A
#
# COMPACT_ATOMS: atom_id res chain seq x y z
N MET A 1 -42.52 -5.02 -71.69
CA MET A 1 -42.25 -6.05 -70.67
C MET A 1 -40.77 -5.95 -70.31
N ALA A 2 -40.47 -5.39 -69.14
CA ALA A 2 -39.10 -5.01 -68.75
C ALA A 2 -38.33 -6.20 -68.18
N ALA A 3 -37.09 -6.37 -68.66
CA ALA A 3 -36.12 -7.33 -68.17
C ALA A 3 -35.78 -7.05 -66.70
N LYS A 4 -36.09 -8.00 -65.80
CA LYS A 4 -35.56 -7.99 -64.43
C LYS A 4 -34.07 -8.31 -64.51
N GLN A 5 -33.24 -7.29 -64.34
CA GLN A 5 -31.81 -7.43 -64.07
C GLN A 5 -31.61 -8.34 -62.86
N ASP A 6 -30.78 -9.38 -63.01
CA ASP A 6 -30.23 -10.13 -61.89
C ASP A 6 -29.41 -9.18 -61.01
N GLN A 7 -30.01 -8.70 -59.92
CA GLN A 7 -29.31 -7.93 -58.89
C GLN A 7 -28.12 -8.73 -58.36
N ASP A 8 -26.95 -8.09 -58.29
CA ASP A 8 -25.70 -8.68 -57.80
C ASP A 8 -25.89 -9.18 -56.36
N ILE A 9 -25.47 -10.42 -56.10
CA ILE A 9 -25.65 -11.08 -54.80
C ILE A 9 -24.88 -10.33 -53.70
N ALA A 10 -23.80 -9.64 -54.06
CA ALA A 10 -23.06 -8.78 -53.13
C ALA A 10 -23.90 -7.60 -52.61
N GLU A 11 -24.75 -7.00 -53.46
CA GLU A 11 -25.66 -5.92 -53.04
C GLU A 11 -26.77 -6.46 -52.14
N LYS A 12 -27.32 -7.63 -52.47
CA LYS A 12 -28.31 -8.32 -51.63
C LYS A 12 -27.73 -8.72 -50.29
N LEU A 13 -26.48 -9.18 -50.24
CA LEU A 13 -25.80 -9.56 -49.00
C LEU A 13 -25.54 -8.35 -48.11
N GLN A 14 -25.12 -7.22 -48.68
CA GLN A 14 -24.93 -5.98 -47.92
C GLN A 14 -26.26 -5.46 -47.36
N ALA A 15 -27.32 -5.45 -48.18
CA ALA A 15 -28.66 -5.05 -47.75
C ALA A 15 -29.18 -5.98 -46.63
N TRP A 16 -29.02 -7.30 -46.80
CA TRP A 16 -29.37 -8.29 -45.78
C TRP A 16 -28.59 -8.10 -44.48
N ALA A 17 -27.28 -7.88 -44.53
CA ALA A 17 -26.45 -7.67 -43.35
C ALA A 17 -26.83 -6.39 -42.57
N VAL A 18 -27.06 -5.28 -43.27
CA VAL A 18 -27.34 -3.98 -42.64
C VAL A 18 -28.81 -3.86 -42.22
N GLN A 19 -29.74 -4.30 -43.07
CA GLN A 19 -31.18 -4.08 -42.86
C GLN A 19 -31.85 -5.23 -42.11
N GLU A 20 -31.49 -6.49 -42.40
CA GLU A 20 -32.14 -7.65 -41.77
C GLU A 20 -31.39 -8.15 -40.52
N MET A 21 -30.06 -8.10 -40.54
CA MET A 21 -29.22 -8.55 -39.42
C MET A 21 -28.75 -7.42 -38.50
N LEU A 22 -29.10 -6.16 -38.83
CA LEU A 22 -28.73 -4.96 -38.07
C LEU A 22 -27.23 -4.91 -37.72
N PHE A 23 -26.39 -5.35 -38.67
CA PHE A 23 -24.96 -5.47 -38.45
C PHE A 23 -24.34 -4.10 -38.16
N THR A 24 -23.76 -3.99 -36.98
CA THR A 24 -22.98 -2.82 -36.53
C THR A 24 -21.55 -3.28 -36.24
N PRO A 25 -20.52 -2.58 -36.73
CA PRO A 25 -19.14 -2.89 -36.38
C PRO A 25 -18.95 -2.81 -34.86
N GLN A 26 -18.32 -3.81 -34.25
CA GLN A 26 -18.07 -3.86 -32.80
C GLN A 26 -16.57 -3.92 -32.47
N GLY A 27 -16.21 -3.51 -31.26
CA GLY A 27 -14.83 -3.56 -30.75
C GLY A 27 -13.93 -2.47 -31.34
N ILE A 28 -12.68 -2.82 -31.68
CA ILE A 28 -11.65 -1.89 -32.21
C ILE A 28 -12.11 -1.20 -33.51
N HIS A 29 -13.12 -1.75 -34.19
CA HIS A 29 -13.69 -1.23 -35.43
C HIS A 29 -15.05 -0.53 -35.25
N ALA A 30 -15.47 -0.20 -34.02
CA ALA A 30 -16.78 0.44 -33.76
C ALA A 30 -17.01 1.76 -34.52
N ASN A 31 -15.94 2.47 -34.87
CA ASN A 31 -15.98 3.72 -35.65
C ASN A 31 -15.66 3.54 -37.13
N SER A 32 -15.48 2.30 -37.61
CA SER A 32 -15.19 2.03 -39.01
C SER A 32 -16.46 2.11 -39.87
N PRO A 33 -16.38 2.69 -41.08
CA PRO A 33 -17.52 2.73 -41.99
C PRO A 33 -17.94 1.31 -42.39
N ILE A 34 -19.25 1.10 -42.55
CA ILE A 34 -19.82 -0.17 -43.01
C ILE A 34 -19.14 -0.59 -44.33
N PRO A 35 -18.72 -1.86 -44.48
CA PRO A 35 -18.04 -2.32 -45.70
C PRO A 35 -18.88 -2.01 -46.95
N LYS A 36 -18.23 -1.50 -48.02
CA LYS A 36 -18.86 -1.20 -49.31
C LYS A 36 -19.12 -2.50 -50.10
N VAL A 37 -20.05 -2.45 -51.05
CA VAL A 37 -20.44 -3.59 -51.93
C VAL A 37 -19.22 -4.30 -52.55
N GLU A 38 -18.18 -3.55 -52.91
CA GLU A 38 -16.96 -4.11 -53.53
C GLU A 38 -16.24 -5.14 -52.64
N HIS A 39 -16.26 -4.96 -51.31
CA HIS A 39 -15.71 -5.94 -50.38
C HIS A 39 -16.58 -7.22 -50.29
N TYR A 40 -17.89 -7.09 -50.47
CA TYR A 40 -18.80 -8.23 -50.52
C TYR A 40 -18.68 -9.01 -51.83
N LYS A 41 -18.29 -8.36 -52.94
CA LYS A 41 -18.04 -9.05 -54.21
C LYS A 41 -16.88 -10.03 -54.14
N GLU A 42 -15.89 -9.82 -53.28
CA GLU A 42 -14.77 -10.76 -53.12
C GLU A 42 -15.20 -12.06 -52.44
N ILE A 43 -16.07 -11.97 -51.43
CA ILE A 43 -16.57 -13.14 -50.68
C ILE A 43 -17.75 -13.84 -51.38
N CYS A 44 -18.39 -13.19 -52.34
CA CYS A 44 -19.47 -13.76 -53.16
C CYS A 44 -18.97 -14.42 -54.46
N LYS A 45 -17.66 -14.66 -54.62
CA LYS A 45 -17.05 -15.35 -55.78
C LYS A 45 -16.98 -16.87 -55.58
N GLY A 46 -17.04 -17.61 -56.68
CA GLY A 46 -16.86 -19.07 -56.70
C GLY A 46 -17.97 -19.84 -55.96
N PRO A 47 -17.67 -21.01 -55.36
CA PRO A 47 -18.68 -21.88 -54.74
C PRO A 47 -19.36 -21.26 -53.51
N GLN A 48 -18.84 -20.14 -53.00
CA GLN A 48 -19.45 -19.39 -51.90
C GLN A 48 -20.68 -18.58 -52.35
N LYS A 49 -20.84 -18.30 -53.65
CA LYS A 49 -21.97 -17.55 -54.20
C LYS A 49 -23.32 -18.21 -53.87
N ASP A 50 -23.40 -19.52 -54.05
CA ASP A 50 -24.63 -20.29 -53.82
C ASP A 50 -24.94 -20.43 -52.32
N ILE A 51 -23.90 -20.49 -51.50
CA ILE A 51 -24.01 -20.50 -50.03
C ILE A 51 -24.59 -19.17 -49.55
N TRP A 52 -24.07 -18.03 -50.03
CA TRP A 52 -24.59 -16.72 -49.65
C TRP A 52 -26.01 -16.49 -50.16
N LYS A 53 -26.32 -16.96 -51.37
CA LYS A 53 -27.69 -16.93 -51.89
C LYS A 53 -28.66 -17.71 -50.98
N PHE A 54 -28.27 -18.91 -50.56
CA PHE A 54 -29.05 -19.72 -49.63
C PHE A 54 -29.21 -19.03 -48.26
N ILE A 55 -28.16 -18.42 -47.73
CA ILE A 55 -28.21 -17.73 -46.42
C ILE A 55 -29.16 -16.54 -46.48
N ILE A 56 -29.06 -15.69 -47.51
CA ILE A 56 -29.93 -14.52 -47.68
C ILE A 56 -31.39 -14.94 -47.85
N GLU A 57 -31.66 -16.05 -48.54
CA GLU A 57 -33.03 -16.55 -48.78
C GLU A 57 -33.64 -17.32 -47.59
N ASN A 58 -32.85 -17.82 -46.64
CA ASN A 58 -33.33 -18.70 -45.58
C ASN A 58 -33.15 -18.15 -44.16
N VAL A 59 -32.36 -17.10 -43.98
CA VAL A 59 -32.03 -16.56 -42.65
C VAL A 59 -32.57 -15.13 -42.55
N HIS A 60 -33.84 -14.99 -42.19
CA HIS A 60 -34.48 -13.68 -42.00
C HIS A 60 -34.57 -13.35 -40.50
N SER A 61 -33.76 -12.38 -40.04
CA SER A 61 -33.70 -11.80 -38.69
C SER A 61 -32.93 -12.56 -37.60
N ALA A 62 -32.01 -11.83 -36.95
CA ALA A 62 -31.29 -12.25 -35.74
C ALA A 62 -32.21 -12.58 -34.53
N GLN A 63 -33.48 -12.17 -34.56
CA GLN A 63 -34.44 -12.34 -33.45
C GLN A 63 -35.46 -13.48 -33.66
N LYS A 64 -35.45 -14.18 -34.81
CA LYS A 64 -36.38 -15.30 -35.10
C LYS A 64 -35.71 -16.68 -35.27
N GLY A 65 -34.47 -16.85 -34.82
CA GLY A 65 -33.82 -18.16 -34.72
C GLY A 65 -34.33 -19.07 -33.59
N ALA A 66 -35.27 -18.60 -32.75
CA ALA A 66 -35.74 -19.38 -31.60
C ALA A 66 -36.91 -20.34 -31.91
N LYS A 67 -37.56 -20.28 -33.09
CA LYS A 67 -38.74 -21.11 -33.38
C LYS A 67 -38.89 -21.47 -34.86
N THR A 68 -37.95 -22.23 -35.43
CA THR A 68 -38.23 -22.92 -36.71
C THR A 68 -37.53 -24.28 -36.78
N LYS A 69 -38.38 -25.31 -36.70
CA LYS A 69 -38.22 -26.73 -37.06
C LYS A 69 -36.82 -27.17 -37.51
N SER A 70 -36.10 -27.75 -36.54
CA SER A 70 -34.93 -28.62 -36.77
C SER A 70 -35.28 -29.75 -37.75
N TYR A 71 -34.48 -29.88 -38.81
CA TYR A 71 -34.38 -31.11 -39.59
C TYR A 71 -33.92 -32.23 -38.63
N LYS A 72 -34.86 -33.11 -38.26
CA LYS A 72 -34.56 -34.36 -37.52
C LYS A 72 -33.76 -35.29 -38.43
N VAL A 73 -32.44 -35.12 -38.46
CA VAL A 73 -31.55 -36.25 -38.67
C VAL A 73 -31.66 -37.10 -37.39
N LYS A 74 -32.37 -38.24 -37.48
CA LYS A 74 -32.42 -39.24 -36.42
C LYS A 74 -31.03 -39.85 -36.25
N TYR A 75 -30.13 -39.17 -35.53
CA TYR A 75 -29.20 -39.91 -34.69
C TYR A 75 -30.03 -40.50 -33.55
N LYS A 76 -29.86 -41.80 -33.29
CA LYS A 76 -30.34 -42.40 -32.04
C LYS A 76 -29.67 -41.61 -30.90
N SER A 77 -30.39 -40.68 -30.30
CA SER A 77 -29.91 -39.97 -29.11
C SER A 77 -29.89 -40.98 -27.98
N ASP A 78 -28.70 -41.19 -27.44
CA ASP A 78 -28.49 -41.84 -26.16
C ASP A 78 -29.11 -40.90 -25.10
N ASP A 79 -30.18 -41.30 -24.40
CA ASP A 79 -30.96 -40.45 -23.48
C ASP A 79 -30.06 -39.75 -22.42
N LYS A 80 -28.89 -40.33 -22.14
CA LYS A 80 -27.85 -39.78 -21.25
C LYS A 80 -27.19 -38.49 -21.76
N LEU A 81 -27.16 -38.24 -23.07
CA LEU A 81 -26.55 -37.04 -23.65
C LEU A 81 -27.46 -35.81 -23.53
N ASP A 82 -28.78 -36.00 -23.64
CA ASP A 82 -29.74 -34.90 -23.48
C ASP A 82 -29.85 -34.46 -22.01
N GLU A 83 -29.80 -35.41 -21.07
CA GLU A 83 -29.79 -35.12 -19.64
C GLU A 83 -28.50 -34.39 -19.21
N ARG A 84 -27.34 -34.82 -19.73
CA ARG A 84 -26.06 -34.13 -19.49
C ARG A 84 -26.04 -32.73 -20.10
N ARG A 85 -26.65 -32.54 -21.28
CA ARG A 85 -26.76 -31.23 -21.92
C ARG A 85 -27.66 -30.29 -21.12
N GLN A 86 -28.78 -30.78 -20.60
CA GLN A 86 -29.68 -29.99 -19.77
C GLN A 86 -28.99 -29.57 -18.45
N ASN A 87 -28.31 -30.50 -17.78
CA ASN A 87 -27.53 -30.20 -16.57
C ASN A 87 -26.45 -29.12 -16.81
N LEU A 88 -25.79 -29.12 -17.98
CA LEU A 88 -24.82 -28.09 -18.33
C LEU A 88 -25.46 -26.73 -18.61
N LEU A 89 -26.66 -26.70 -19.19
CA LEU A 89 -27.41 -25.46 -19.40
C LEU A 89 -27.89 -24.86 -18.09
N ASP A 90 -28.41 -25.69 -17.18
CA ASP A 90 -28.84 -25.26 -15.84
C ASP A 90 -27.64 -24.75 -15.04
N LYS A 91 -26.49 -25.43 -15.11
CA LYS A 91 -25.26 -24.98 -14.46
C LYS A 91 -24.73 -23.67 -15.05
N ARG A 92 -24.82 -23.50 -16.37
CA ARG A 92 -24.46 -22.23 -17.03
C ARG A 92 -25.40 -21.11 -16.58
N ALA A 93 -26.71 -21.36 -16.49
CA ALA A 93 -27.68 -20.37 -16.01
C ALA A 93 -27.41 -19.97 -14.56
N GLN A 94 -27.12 -20.95 -13.69
CA GLN A 94 -26.70 -20.70 -12.30
C GLN A 94 -25.46 -19.82 -12.23
N LEU A 95 -24.37 -20.21 -12.92
CA LEU A 95 -23.11 -19.44 -12.92
C LEU A 95 -23.30 -18.04 -13.50
N THR A 96 -24.15 -17.89 -14.51
CA THR A 96 -24.46 -16.56 -15.07
C THR A 96 -25.20 -15.70 -14.05
N GLY A 97 -26.13 -16.29 -13.29
CA GLY A 97 -26.79 -15.62 -12.17
C GLY A 97 -25.80 -15.18 -11.09
N GLU A 98 -24.91 -16.07 -10.65
CA GLU A 98 -23.85 -15.78 -9.67
C GLU A 98 -22.93 -14.65 -10.14
N VAL A 99 -22.51 -14.66 -11.41
CA VAL A 99 -21.70 -13.59 -12.01
C VAL A 99 -22.47 -12.26 -12.02
N THR A 100 -23.75 -12.25 -12.39
CA THR A 100 -24.55 -11.00 -12.38
C THR A 100 -24.76 -10.45 -10.97
N ALA A 101 -24.92 -11.31 -9.96
CA ALA A 101 -25.01 -10.90 -8.56
C ALA A 101 -23.68 -10.28 -8.09
N ALA A 102 -22.55 -10.93 -8.36
CA ALA A 102 -21.23 -10.42 -8.04
C ALA A 102 -20.94 -9.06 -8.72
N LEU A 103 -21.36 -8.88 -9.98
CA LEU A 103 -21.22 -7.59 -10.68
C LEU A 103 -22.06 -6.48 -10.03
N LYS A 104 -23.25 -6.81 -9.54
CA LYS A 104 -24.09 -5.85 -8.80
C LYS A 104 -23.47 -5.47 -7.46
N ASP A 105 -22.89 -6.44 -6.74
CA ASP A 105 -22.19 -6.21 -5.48
C ASP A 105 -20.94 -5.35 -5.69
N ILE A 106 -20.16 -5.61 -6.75
CA ILE A 106 -19.02 -4.77 -7.13
C ILE A 106 -19.48 -3.33 -7.41
N SER A 107 -20.54 -3.13 -8.18
CA SER A 107 -21.07 -1.79 -8.45
C SER A 107 -21.54 -1.07 -7.18
N HIS A 108 -22.13 -1.79 -6.21
CA HIS A 108 -22.49 -1.21 -4.91
C HIS A 108 -21.25 -0.78 -4.12
N LEU A 109 -20.22 -1.63 -4.08
CA LEU A 109 -18.96 -1.33 -3.40
C LEU A 109 -18.22 -0.16 -4.05
N GLU A 110 -18.22 -0.05 -5.37
CA GLU A 110 -17.63 1.09 -6.09
C GLU A 110 -18.34 2.40 -5.75
N ASN A 111 -19.68 2.39 -5.66
CA ASN A 111 -20.46 3.56 -5.25
C ASN A 111 -20.20 3.95 -3.79
N ASP A 112 -20.12 2.97 -2.88
CA ASP A 112 -19.80 3.20 -1.47
C ASP A 112 -18.37 3.74 -1.30
N LEU A 113 -17.40 3.21 -2.06
CA LEU A 113 -16.04 3.73 -2.09
C LEU A 113 -16.01 5.18 -2.57
N GLY A 114 -16.70 5.50 -3.67
CA GLY A 114 -16.80 6.88 -4.15
C GLY A 114 -17.43 7.84 -3.13
N ARG A 115 -18.45 7.41 -2.39
CA ARG A 115 -19.04 8.20 -1.30
C ARG A 115 -18.04 8.41 -0.15
N LEU A 116 -17.35 7.36 0.27
CA LEU A 116 -16.37 7.42 1.36
C LEU A 116 -15.16 8.30 0.99
N GLU A 117 -14.69 8.23 -0.25
CA GLU A 117 -13.63 9.10 -0.75
C GLU A 117 -14.05 10.58 -0.70
N GLN A 118 -15.29 10.89 -1.10
CA GLN A 118 -15.82 12.24 -1.02
C GLN A 118 -15.95 12.74 0.43
N GLU A 119 -16.46 11.90 1.34
CA GLU A 119 -16.53 12.22 2.78
C GLU A 119 -15.14 12.44 3.39
N MET A 120 -14.14 11.64 2.98
CA MET A 120 -12.75 11.84 3.39
C MET A 120 -12.17 13.17 2.89
N LEU A 121 -12.43 13.54 1.63
CA LEU A 121 -11.98 14.81 1.08
C LEU A 121 -12.61 16.01 1.79
N ASP A 122 -13.90 15.93 2.11
CA ASP A 122 -14.60 17.03 2.78
C ASP A 122 -14.21 17.14 4.26
N THR A 123 -13.96 16.02 4.93
CA THR A 123 -13.40 16.02 6.30
C THR A 123 -11.96 16.51 6.35
N ASP A 124 -11.13 16.22 5.33
CA ASP A 124 -9.78 16.77 5.24
C ASP A 124 -9.79 18.30 5.06
N LYS A 125 -10.65 18.82 4.17
CA LYS A 125 -10.85 20.29 4.02
C LYS A 125 -11.28 20.94 5.33
N ASP A 126 -12.22 20.36 6.07
CA ASP A 126 -12.64 20.88 7.39
C ASP A 126 -11.48 20.86 8.40
N CYS A 127 -10.69 19.79 8.41
CA CYS A 127 -9.49 19.70 9.26
C CYS A 127 -8.44 20.76 8.89
N GLN A 128 -8.22 21.04 7.62
CA GLN A 128 -7.31 22.09 7.16
C GLN A 128 -7.77 23.48 7.63
N VAL A 129 -9.06 23.81 7.47
CA VAL A 129 -9.64 25.09 7.93
C VAL A 129 -9.47 25.24 9.45
N LYS A 130 -9.77 24.20 10.23
CA LYS A 130 -9.61 24.22 11.69
C LYS A 130 -8.14 24.38 12.09
N THR A 131 -7.22 23.69 11.42
CA THR A 131 -5.78 23.82 11.67
C THR A 131 -5.29 25.24 11.40
N ALA A 132 -5.78 25.88 10.34
CA ALA A 132 -5.50 27.30 10.06
C ALA A 132 -6.06 28.23 11.14
N SER A 133 -7.25 27.94 11.68
CA SER A 133 -7.81 28.71 12.81
C SER A 133 -6.95 28.59 14.08
N VAL A 134 -6.53 27.37 14.44
CA VAL A 134 -5.67 27.11 15.60
C VAL A 134 -4.32 27.82 15.48
N SER A 135 -3.70 27.79 14.30
CA SER A 135 -2.43 28.47 14.06
C SER A 135 -2.57 30.00 14.17
N ASN A 136 -3.68 30.57 13.68
CA ASN A 136 -3.99 31.99 13.86
C ASN A 136 -4.20 32.37 15.33
N THR A 137 -4.96 31.56 16.08
CA THR A 137 -5.17 31.77 17.51
C THR A 137 -3.85 31.70 18.28
N ARG A 138 -2.97 30.73 17.98
CA ARG A 138 -1.62 30.65 18.57
C ARG A 138 -0.80 31.90 18.28
N ARG A 139 -0.85 32.42 17.06
CA ARG A 139 -0.18 33.68 16.68
C ARG A 139 -0.74 34.87 17.47
N ARG A 140 -2.06 34.98 17.62
CA ARG A 140 -2.70 36.04 18.42
C ARG A 140 -2.30 35.94 19.90
N CYS A 141 -2.27 34.73 20.47
CA CYS A 141 -1.80 34.53 21.84
C CYS A 141 -0.33 34.91 22.02
N ALA A 142 0.54 34.61 21.05
CA ALA A 142 1.94 35.03 21.10
C ALA A 142 2.09 36.55 21.10
N LEU A 143 1.34 37.24 20.22
CA LEU A 143 1.31 38.71 20.16
C LEU A 143 0.78 39.33 21.45
N LEU A 144 -0.28 38.77 22.03
CA LEU A 144 -0.82 39.23 23.31
C LEU A 144 0.17 39.04 24.45
N LYS A 145 0.92 37.93 24.47
CA LYS A 145 1.99 37.71 25.47
C LYS A 145 3.10 38.74 25.34
N THR A 146 3.55 39.06 24.13
CA THR A 146 4.58 40.08 23.93
C THR A 146 4.07 41.47 24.32
N TYR A 147 2.81 41.79 24.00
CA TYR A 147 2.21 43.07 24.38
C TYR A 147 2.03 43.19 25.89
N SER A 148 1.54 42.14 26.55
CA SER A 148 1.45 42.06 28.02
C SER A 148 2.82 42.29 28.66
N ALA A 149 3.87 41.63 28.18
CA ALA A 149 5.23 41.82 28.70
C ALA A 149 5.73 43.27 28.51
N GLN A 150 5.36 43.92 27.40
CA GLN A 150 5.67 45.33 27.15
C GLN A 150 4.91 46.25 28.12
N CYS A 151 3.63 45.98 28.38
CA CYS A 151 2.85 46.70 29.40
C CYS A 151 3.49 46.54 30.78
N ASP A 152 3.94 45.35 31.16
CA ASP A 152 4.60 45.09 32.44
C ASP A 152 5.95 45.81 32.57
N LEU A 153 6.68 45.96 31.46
CA LEU A 153 7.92 46.75 31.42
C LEU A 153 7.62 48.23 31.60
N MET A 154 6.66 48.78 30.84
CA MET A 154 6.26 50.19 30.97
C MET A 154 5.70 50.51 32.37
N ALA A 155 4.93 49.60 32.97
CA ALA A 155 4.43 49.75 34.33
C ALA A 155 5.58 49.87 35.35
N ARG A 156 6.63 49.04 35.20
CA ARG A 156 7.83 49.11 36.04
C ARG A 156 8.60 50.42 35.85
N GLU A 157 8.73 50.90 34.62
CA GLU A 157 9.35 52.20 34.33
C GLU A 157 8.58 53.34 35.00
N PHE A 158 7.25 53.34 34.91
CA PHE A 158 6.41 54.34 35.60
C PHE A 158 6.51 54.26 37.12
N GLU A 159 6.58 53.06 37.68
CA GLU A 159 6.77 52.87 39.12
C GLU A 159 8.15 53.37 39.59
N GLU A 160 9.18 53.19 38.77
CA GLU A 160 10.50 53.77 39.01
C GLU A 160 10.47 55.30 38.94
N TYR A 161 9.83 55.88 37.93
CA TYR A 161 9.65 57.33 37.83
C TYR A 161 8.86 57.89 39.01
N ALA A 162 7.77 57.23 39.42
CA ALA A 162 7.01 57.59 40.60
C ALA A 162 7.89 57.55 41.85
N SER A 163 8.68 56.48 42.04
CA SER A 163 9.63 56.34 43.14
C SER A 163 10.70 57.44 43.15
N GLN A 164 11.24 57.80 41.98
CA GLN A 164 12.19 58.89 41.85
C GLN A 164 11.55 60.24 42.16
N MET A 165 10.33 60.49 41.70
CA MET A 165 9.57 61.69 42.03
C MET A 165 9.29 61.78 43.53
N THR A 166 8.87 60.70 44.19
CA THR A 166 8.65 60.67 45.64
C THR A 166 9.95 60.94 46.39
N LYS A 167 11.07 60.33 45.98
CA LYS A 167 12.39 60.63 46.57
C LYS A 167 12.75 62.11 46.42
N LYS A 168 12.62 62.69 45.22
CA LYS A 168 12.89 64.13 45.00
C LYS A 168 11.94 65.01 45.81
N MET A 169 10.65 64.67 45.86
CA MET A 169 9.64 65.40 46.63
C MET A 169 9.98 65.38 48.12
N THR A 170 10.35 64.24 48.70
CA THR A 170 10.76 64.18 50.11
C THR A 170 12.02 65.01 50.40
N VAL A 171 12.98 65.07 49.47
CA VAL A 171 14.16 65.94 49.59
C VAL A 171 13.77 67.42 49.53
N ILE A 172 12.87 67.79 48.62
CA ILE A 172 12.36 69.16 48.50
C ILE A 172 11.57 69.54 49.75
N THR A 173 10.69 68.69 50.26
CA THR A 173 9.95 68.94 51.51
C THR A 173 10.90 69.06 52.70
N LYS A 174 11.93 68.21 52.80
CA LYS A 174 12.96 68.33 53.85
C LYS A 174 13.79 69.61 53.72
N ARG A 175 14.13 70.03 52.50
CA ARG A 175 14.83 71.31 52.24
C ARG A 175 13.94 72.51 52.52
N ALA A 176 12.67 72.47 52.14
CA ALA A 176 11.70 73.53 52.43
C ALA A 176 11.54 73.72 53.95
N LYS A 177 11.44 72.62 54.71
CA LYS A 177 11.46 72.64 56.18
C LYS A 177 12.76 73.14 56.80
N LYS A 178 13.89 73.02 56.09
CA LYS A 178 15.22 73.47 56.54
C LYS A 178 15.58 74.89 56.05
N SER A 179 14.89 75.39 55.03
CA SER A 179 15.09 76.71 54.40
C SER A 179 14.22 77.79 55.01
N THR A 180 13.19 77.45 55.78
CA THR A 180 12.46 78.39 56.64
C THR A 180 13.31 78.95 57.78
N GLU A 181 14.54 78.46 57.98
CA GLU A 181 15.46 78.94 59.02
C GLU A 181 16.70 79.71 58.49
N ASN A 182 16.99 79.76 57.18
CA ASN A 182 18.15 80.50 56.65
C ASN A 182 18.01 80.86 55.16
N GLU A 183 17.69 82.13 54.86
CA GLU A 183 17.82 82.71 53.52
C GLU A 183 19.15 83.47 53.39
N GLU A 184 20.12 82.88 52.66
CA GLU A 184 21.38 83.54 52.28
C GLU A 184 21.29 84.12 50.86
N PHE A 185 21.57 85.41 50.73
CA PHE A 185 21.61 86.17 49.47
C PHE A 185 23.02 86.18 48.86
N TYR A 186 23.14 86.07 47.53
CA TYR A 186 24.42 86.08 46.81
C TYR A 186 24.49 87.23 45.79
N SER A 187 25.68 87.82 45.63
CA SER A 187 25.90 88.97 44.72
C SER A 187 26.25 88.53 43.29
N ARG A 188 25.67 89.21 42.31
CA ARG A 188 25.76 88.91 40.87
C ARG A 188 27.10 89.42 40.29
N LYS A 189 27.95 88.53 39.76
CA LYS A 189 29.13 88.94 38.96
C LYS A 189 28.70 89.29 37.53
N LYS A 190 29.02 90.51 37.09
CA LYS A 190 28.91 90.96 35.68
C LYS A 190 29.83 90.10 34.79
N SER A 191 29.25 89.49 33.76
CA SER A 191 30.02 88.93 32.63
C SER A 191 30.49 90.08 31.74
N SER A 192 31.75 90.02 31.29
CA SER A 192 32.47 91.12 30.61
C SER A 192 32.16 91.26 29.11
N THR A 193 30.90 91.14 28.73
CA THR A 193 30.46 91.36 27.35
C THR A 193 29.10 92.02 27.43
N ASP A 194 29.11 93.33 27.59
CA ASP A 194 28.16 94.26 26.98
C ASP A 194 28.53 95.66 27.48
N ASP A 195 29.12 96.41 26.56
CA ASP A 195 29.27 97.84 26.68
C ASP A 195 27.89 98.50 26.54
N ASP A 196 27.73 99.50 27.38
CA ASP A 196 26.93 100.71 27.18
C ASP A 196 25.50 100.79 27.76
N GLN A 197 25.41 101.77 28.67
CA GLN A 197 24.28 102.60 29.11
C GLN A 197 23.26 102.04 30.12
N GLY A 198 23.30 102.66 31.32
CA GLY A 198 22.19 102.69 32.27
C GLY A 198 22.49 102.03 33.61
N GLY A 199 23.10 102.78 34.54
CA GLY A 199 23.35 102.30 35.89
C GLY A 199 22.06 102.15 36.70
N VAL A 200 21.78 100.94 37.19
CA VAL A 200 21.03 100.67 38.43
C VAL A 200 21.52 99.34 39.03
N ASN A 201 21.98 99.40 40.28
CA ASN A 201 22.16 98.37 41.31
C ASN A 201 22.59 96.95 40.91
N ALA A 202 23.72 96.50 41.47
CA ALA A 202 24.06 95.09 41.62
C ALA A 202 22.96 94.39 42.46
N GLY A 203 21.92 93.88 41.79
CA GLY A 203 20.83 93.16 42.43
C GLY A 203 21.34 91.87 43.06
N LEU A 204 21.15 91.75 44.38
CA LEU A 204 21.28 90.49 45.11
C LEU A 204 20.33 89.49 44.46
N GLU A 205 20.86 88.38 43.97
CA GLU A 205 20.03 87.31 43.47
C GLU A 205 19.83 86.26 44.55
N SER A 206 18.58 85.82 44.72
CA SER A 206 18.29 84.66 45.56
C SER A 206 18.98 83.43 44.97
N LYS A 207 19.36 82.45 45.81
CA LYS A 207 19.91 81.19 45.34
C LYS A 207 19.01 80.51 44.30
N CYS A 208 17.70 80.64 44.46
CA CYS A 208 16.69 80.17 43.50
C CYS A 208 16.86 80.83 42.12
N SER A 209 16.97 82.16 42.08
CA SER A 209 17.15 82.91 40.83
C SER A 209 18.45 82.56 40.10
N ARG A 210 19.53 82.31 40.84
CA ARG A 210 20.81 81.88 40.28
C ARG A 210 20.75 80.47 39.68
N ASP A 211 20.12 79.55 40.40
CA ASP A 211 20.00 78.16 39.97
C ASP A 211 19.10 78.07 38.73
N VAL A 212 17.99 78.81 38.69
CA VAL A 212 17.11 78.92 37.52
C VAL A 212 17.88 79.38 36.28
N ARG A 213 18.70 80.45 36.41
CA ARG A 213 19.53 80.95 35.30
C ARG A 213 20.50 79.89 34.77
N LYS A 214 21.20 79.19 35.65
CA LYS A 214 22.14 78.13 35.26
C LYS A 214 21.45 76.96 34.56
N THR A 215 20.25 76.58 35.00
CA THR A 215 19.44 75.59 34.28
C THR A 215 19.00 76.08 32.91
N CYS A 216 18.60 77.36 32.77
CA CYS A 216 18.25 77.93 31.46
C CYS A 216 19.45 77.97 30.51
N GLU A 217 20.66 78.29 30.99
CA GLU A 217 21.89 78.22 30.18
C GLU A 217 22.23 76.78 29.77
N TYR A 218 22.01 75.80 30.66
CA TYR A 218 22.24 74.39 30.37
C TYR A 218 21.24 73.86 29.33
N VAL A 219 19.96 74.22 29.45
CA VAL A 219 18.91 73.89 28.47
C VAL A 219 19.20 74.55 27.12
N GLY A 220 19.69 75.79 27.12
CA GLY A 220 20.13 76.47 25.89
C GLY A 220 21.25 75.71 25.17
N LYS A 221 22.25 75.22 25.91
CA LYS A 221 23.33 74.38 25.35
C LYS A 221 22.83 73.03 24.85
N PHE A 222 21.90 72.41 25.59
CA PHE A 222 21.29 71.14 25.20
C PHE A 222 20.48 71.26 23.89
N LEU A 223 19.67 72.32 23.76
CA LEU A 223 18.89 72.59 22.55
C LEU A 223 19.80 72.92 21.36
N LEU A 224 20.93 73.58 21.59
CA LEU A 224 21.95 73.82 20.56
C LEU A 224 22.57 72.51 20.04
N GLY A 225 22.88 71.56 20.92
CA GLY A 225 23.41 70.24 20.55
C GLY A 225 22.38 69.35 19.83
N ALA A 226 21.10 69.45 20.22
CA ALA A 226 20.01 68.76 19.53
C ALA A 226 19.79 69.27 18.09
N LEU A 227 19.94 70.59 17.87
CA LEU A 227 19.89 71.19 16.52
C LEU A 227 21.12 70.87 15.66
N GLN A 228 22.24 70.48 16.28
CA GLN A 228 23.48 70.05 15.60
C GLN A 228 23.51 68.54 15.29
N GLY A 229 22.44 67.80 15.59
CA GLY A 229 22.23 66.42 15.12
C GLY A 229 22.95 65.34 15.93
N GLU A 230 23.31 65.60 17.20
CA GLU A 230 24.10 64.67 18.03
C GLU A 230 23.31 63.46 18.61
N PHE A 231 22.04 63.27 18.26
CA PHE A 231 21.25 62.13 18.76
C PHE A 231 20.81 61.21 17.62
N GLY A 232 21.49 60.08 17.49
CA GLY A 232 21.27 59.04 16.47
C GLY A 232 19.92 58.32 16.61
N THR A 233 19.33 57.99 15.47
CA THR A 233 18.04 57.30 15.34
C THR A 233 18.21 55.78 15.47
N ASP A 234 17.84 55.20 16.62
CA ASP A 234 17.74 53.75 16.78
C ASP A 234 16.44 53.21 16.16
N LYS A 235 16.59 52.47 15.06
CA LYS A 235 15.54 51.62 14.49
C LYS A 235 15.93 50.16 14.68
N ASN A 236 15.32 49.50 15.66
CA ASN A 236 15.33 48.05 15.80
C ASN A 236 14.57 47.39 14.64
N VAL A 237 15.29 46.70 13.77
CA VAL A 237 14.72 45.65 12.90
C VAL A 237 15.59 44.41 13.05
N LEU A 238 15.01 43.32 13.55
CA LEU A 238 15.70 42.04 13.71
C LEU A 238 15.88 41.35 12.35
N PHE A 239 17.09 41.41 11.80
CA PHE A 239 17.62 40.43 10.87
C PHE A 239 19.05 40.09 11.30
N LYS A 240 19.38 38.79 11.38
CA LYS A 240 20.74 38.35 11.67
C LYS A 240 21.50 38.25 10.35
N TYR A 241 22.60 38.99 10.26
CA TYR A 241 23.54 38.93 9.16
C TYR A 241 24.68 37.99 9.57
N GLU A 242 24.90 36.90 8.84
CA GLU A 242 26.11 36.08 9.01
C GLU A 242 27.13 36.44 7.93
N ASN A 243 28.41 36.36 8.30
CA ASN A 243 29.58 36.94 7.60
C ASN A 243 29.88 36.35 6.20
N SER A 244 28.93 35.69 5.55
CA SER A 244 28.98 35.28 4.14
C SER A 244 28.09 36.13 3.22
N GLY A 245 27.41 37.15 3.74
CA GLY A 245 26.70 38.14 2.92
C GLY A 245 25.23 37.82 2.58
N GLU A 246 24.65 36.77 3.15
CA GLU A 246 23.24 36.41 2.95
C GLU A 246 22.39 36.62 4.21
N LEU A 247 21.23 37.28 4.02
CA LEU A 247 20.20 37.50 5.03
C LEU A 247 19.36 36.21 5.19
N THR A 248 19.39 35.58 6.37
CA THR A 248 18.57 34.38 6.66
C THR A 248 17.39 34.73 7.56
N ASP A 249 16.17 34.45 7.06
CA ASP A 249 14.91 34.58 7.78
C ASP A 249 14.65 33.33 8.65
N LEU A 250 14.22 33.53 9.91
CA LEU A 250 14.04 32.47 10.91
C LEU A 250 12.60 31.94 11.02
N SER A 251 11.70 32.25 10.08
CA SER A 251 10.37 31.61 10.08
C SER A 251 10.40 30.22 9.41
N SER A 252 10.26 29.17 10.22
CA SER A 252 10.18 27.77 9.82
C SER A 252 9.02 27.46 8.86
N SER A 253 9.30 26.68 7.81
CA SER A 253 8.33 26.22 6.79
C SER A 253 7.34 25.16 7.31
N PRO A 254 6.03 25.26 7.00
CA PRO A 254 5.12 24.12 7.05
C PRO A 254 5.02 23.43 5.68
N SER A 255 4.98 22.11 5.75
CA SER A 255 4.84 21.15 4.66
C SER A 255 3.39 21.01 4.17
N LEU A 256 3.11 21.41 2.93
CA LEU A 256 2.32 20.73 1.89
C LEU A 256 2.20 21.71 0.70
N LEU A 257 2.21 21.22 -0.53
CA LEU A 257 2.27 22.00 -1.78
C LEU A 257 1.09 22.98 -2.00
N GLN A 258 1.06 24.11 -1.29
CA GLN A 258 0.53 25.37 -1.81
C GLN A 258 1.72 26.18 -2.32
N SER A 259 1.61 26.75 -3.53
CA SER A 259 2.68 27.61 -4.03
C SER A 259 2.87 28.78 -3.07
N VAL A 260 4.13 29.20 -2.86
CA VAL A 260 4.45 30.38 -2.03
C VAL A 260 3.64 31.60 -2.47
N HIS A 261 3.35 31.71 -3.77
CA HIS A 261 2.46 32.71 -4.33
C HIS A 261 1.03 32.65 -3.76
N GLN A 262 0.43 31.46 -3.69
CA GLN A 262 -0.91 31.27 -3.15
C GLN A 262 -1.00 31.63 -1.66
N LEU A 263 0.01 31.27 -0.86
CA LEU A 263 0.08 31.65 0.56
C LEU A 263 0.24 33.16 0.75
N LEU A 264 1.04 33.81 -0.09
CA LEU A 264 1.21 35.26 -0.08
C LEU A 264 -0.09 35.96 -0.48
N GLU A 265 -0.83 35.42 -1.44
CA GLU A 265 -2.10 35.97 -1.91
C GLU A 265 -3.21 35.78 -0.87
N GLU A 266 -3.31 34.62 -0.23
CA GLU A 266 -4.21 34.36 0.89
C GLU A 266 -3.90 35.24 2.10
N ASN A 267 -2.62 35.44 2.42
CA ASN A 267 -2.19 36.35 3.49
C ASN A 267 -2.53 37.80 3.16
N ARG A 268 -2.25 38.26 1.92
CA ARG A 268 -2.64 39.60 1.44
C ARG A 268 -4.15 39.80 1.52
N MET A 269 -4.93 38.82 1.08
CA MET A 269 -6.40 38.87 1.18
C MET A 269 -6.88 38.90 2.63
N SER A 270 -6.23 38.17 3.54
CA SER A 270 -6.53 38.22 4.97
C SER A 270 -6.22 39.59 5.59
N GLN A 271 -5.08 40.18 5.22
CA GLN A 271 -4.70 41.53 5.65
C GLN A 271 -5.68 42.59 5.14
N VAL A 272 -6.08 42.50 3.86
CA VAL A 272 -7.08 43.39 3.26
C VAL A 272 -8.43 43.25 3.97
N ARG A 273 -8.90 42.03 4.25
CA ARG A 273 -10.15 41.83 5.01
C ARG A 273 -10.05 42.45 6.41
N ARG A 274 -8.94 42.22 7.12
CA ARG A 274 -8.73 42.78 8.45
C ARG A 274 -8.68 44.31 8.41
N PHE A 275 -8.05 44.88 7.39
CA PHE A 275 -8.03 46.33 7.18
C PHE A 275 -9.43 46.89 6.96
N ILE A 276 -10.22 46.29 6.04
CA ILE A 276 -11.61 46.69 5.78
C ILE A 276 -12.45 46.62 7.06
N GLU A 277 -12.29 45.57 7.85
CA GLU A 277 -13.03 45.40 9.09
C GLU A 277 -12.63 46.44 10.15
N THR A 278 -11.34 46.73 10.27
CA THR A 278 -10.82 47.77 11.17
C THR A 278 -11.33 49.15 10.76
N GLU A 279 -11.28 49.46 9.47
CA GLU A 279 -11.83 50.70 8.92
C GLU A 279 -13.33 50.83 9.17
N LYS A 280 -14.10 49.75 9.05
CA LYS A 280 -15.53 49.76 9.39
C LYS A 280 -15.76 50.14 10.85
N TYR A 281 -15.00 49.56 11.79
CA TYR A 281 -15.11 49.91 13.21
C TYR A 281 -14.66 51.35 13.47
N LEU A 282 -13.58 51.80 12.86
CA LEU A 282 -13.07 53.17 13.00
C LEU A 282 -14.10 54.20 12.51
N ASN A 283 -14.69 53.96 11.33
CA ASN A 283 -15.75 54.79 10.78
C ASN A 283 -17.01 54.79 11.65
N SER A 284 -17.37 53.65 12.25
CA SER A 284 -18.49 53.60 13.20
C SER A 284 -18.21 54.39 14.47
N ALA A 285 -17.01 54.26 15.04
CA ALA A 285 -16.59 55.02 16.23
C ALA A 285 -16.57 56.53 15.96
N TRP A 286 -16.07 56.93 14.78
CA TRP A 286 -16.07 58.33 14.36
C TRP A 286 -17.49 58.90 14.27
N ARG A 287 -18.44 58.20 13.62
CA ARG A 287 -19.85 58.64 13.56
C ARG A 287 -20.48 58.76 14.94
N ASN A 288 -20.20 57.82 15.83
CA ASN A 288 -20.72 57.84 17.20
C ASN A 288 -20.16 59.02 18.00
N ASN A 289 -18.86 59.35 17.85
CA ASN A 289 -18.26 60.52 18.47
C ASN A 289 -18.87 61.83 17.94
N GLN A 290 -19.10 61.93 16.63
CA GLN A 290 -19.77 63.08 16.05
C GLN A 290 -21.18 63.29 16.63
N LEU A 291 -21.95 62.20 16.77
CA LEU A 291 -23.29 62.25 17.36
C LEU A 291 -23.24 62.64 18.86
N LEU A 292 -22.20 62.19 19.58
CA LEU A 292 -21.97 62.56 20.98
C LEU A 292 -21.64 64.05 21.14
N GLU A 293 -20.82 64.62 20.24
CA GLU A 293 -20.54 66.06 20.20
C GLU A 293 -21.81 66.88 19.89
N GLU A 294 -22.64 66.44 18.94
CA GLU A 294 -23.92 67.08 18.62
C GLU A 294 -24.90 67.05 19.80
N LEU A 295 -24.93 65.96 20.58
CA LEU A 295 -25.76 65.87 21.78
C LEU A 295 -25.21 66.76 22.90
N ASN A 296 -23.90 66.77 23.13
CA ASN A 296 -23.27 67.62 24.13
C ASN A 296 -23.50 69.12 23.86
N THR A 297 -23.42 69.54 22.59
CA THR A 297 -23.72 70.94 22.21
C THR A 297 -25.19 71.30 22.42
N LYS A 298 -26.13 70.39 22.15
CA LYS A 298 -27.56 70.58 22.47
C LYS A 298 -27.78 70.68 23.98
N ILE A 299 -27.17 69.80 24.77
CA ILE A 299 -27.29 69.82 26.24
C ILE A 299 -26.71 71.12 26.80
N ASP A 300 -25.53 71.55 26.34
CA ASP A 300 -24.92 72.83 26.76
C ASP A 300 -25.81 74.03 26.40
N GLY A 301 -26.44 74.01 25.21
CA GLY A 301 -27.42 75.00 24.80
C GLY A 301 -28.66 75.05 25.70
N HIS A 302 -29.13 73.91 26.19
CA HIS A 302 -30.23 73.82 27.15
C HIS A 302 -29.82 74.31 28.55
N LEU A 303 -28.64 73.92 29.03
CA LEU A 303 -28.09 74.37 30.31
C LEU A 303 -27.93 75.90 30.34
N LYS A 304 -27.39 76.50 29.27
CA LYS A 304 -27.29 77.97 29.13
C LYS A 304 -28.64 78.70 29.16
N LYS A 305 -29.71 78.06 28.68
CA LYS A 305 -31.08 78.64 28.71
C LYS A 305 -31.69 78.59 30.11
N LEU A 306 -31.41 77.53 30.87
CA LEU A 306 -31.99 77.30 32.20
C LEU A 306 -31.24 78.04 33.32
N PHE A 307 -29.92 78.14 33.23
CA PHE A 307 -29.08 78.75 34.25
C PHE A 307 -28.54 80.12 33.80
N ARG A 308 -29.01 81.21 34.45
CA ARG A 308 -28.54 82.58 34.21
C ARG A 308 -27.26 82.93 34.98
N ASN A 309 -26.99 82.22 36.07
CA ASN A 309 -25.81 82.40 36.92
C ASN A 309 -24.67 81.48 36.48
N SER A 310 -23.46 82.03 36.34
CA SER A 310 -22.26 81.29 35.91
C SER A 310 -21.90 80.12 36.84
N ARG A 311 -22.12 80.27 38.16
CA ARG A 311 -21.80 79.24 39.15
C ARG A 311 -22.70 78.01 39.05
N ASP A 312 -24.01 78.21 38.92
CA ASP A 312 -24.99 77.13 38.83
C ASP A 312 -24.90 76.41 37.47
N LEU A 313 -24.59 77.14 36.41
CA LEU A 313 -24.32 76.60 35.08
C LEU A 313 -23.09 75.66 35.08
N ASN A 314 -22.00 76.07 35.73
CA ASN A 314 -20.79 75.25 35.81
C ASN A 314 -21.00 73.99 36.64
N LEU A 315 -21.75 74.06 37.74
CA LEU A 315 -22.10 72.88 38.54
C LEU A 315 -22.97 71.90 37.73
N ALA A 316 -23.96 72.41 36.99
CA ALA A 316 -24.83 71.58 36.15
C ALA A 316 -24.06 70.91 34.99
N ARG A 317 -23.09 71.62 34.39
CA ARG A 317 -22.17 71.03 33.39
C ARG A 317 -21.34 69.90 33.99
N SER A 318 -20.70 70.14 35.14
CA SER A 318 -19.90 69.09 35.81
C SER A 318 -20.73 67.88 36.19
N LEU A 319 -22.00 68.06 36.60
CA LEU A 319 -22.89 66.94 36.90
C LEU A 319 -23.23 66.15 35.63
N VAL A 320 -23.55 66.82 34.52
CA VAL A 320 -23.82 66.16 33.24
C VAL A 320 -22.58 65.42 32.72
N ASP A 321 -21.40 66.03 32.79
CA ASP A 321 -20.15 65.41 32.36
C ASP A 321 -19.86 64.14 33.18
N LEU A 322 -20.08 64.18 34.50
CA LEU A 322 -19.93 63.01 35.38
C LEU A 322 -20.95 61.91 35.08
N GLU A 323 -22.20 62.25 34.82
CA GLU A 323 -23.23 61.26 34.46
C GLU A 323 -22.95 60.61 33.10
N VAL A 324 -22.47 61.38 32.13
CA VAL A 324 -22.04 60.86 30.81
C VAL A 324 -20.83 59.95 30.97
N GLU A 325 -19.83 60.34 31.75
CA GLU A 325 -18.65 59.51 32.04
C GLU A 325 -19.06 58.21 32.76
N LEU A 326 -19.95 58.28 33.74
CA LEU A 326 -20.45 57.13 34.47
C LEU A 326 -21.23 56.17 33.56
N ALA A 327 -22.10 56.69 32.68
CA ALA A 327 -22.80 55.91 31.68
C ALA A 327 -21.82 55.24 30.70
N ALA A 328 -20.78 55.95 30.25
CA ALA A 328 -19.73 55.39 29.41
C ALA A 328 -18.99 54.25 30.12
N LYS A 329 -18.63 54.41 31.40
CA LYS A 329 -17.98 53.37 32.21
C LYS A 329 -18.86 52.14 32.44
N ARG A 330 -20.17 52.31 32.63
CA ARG A 330 -21.12 51.19 32.70
C ARG A 330 -21.21 50.42 31.38
N ALA A 331 -21.27 51.12 30.25
CA ALA A 331 -21.27 50.51 28.93
C ALA A 331 -19.95 49.78 28.63
N GLU A 332 -18.81 50.39 28.97
CA GLU A 332 -17.48 49.79 28.86
C GLU A 332 -17.40 48.47 29.65
N LEU A 333 -17.85 48.48 30.91
CA LEU A 333 -17.87 47.28 31.74
C LEU A 333 -18.79 46.19 31.18
N GLN A 334 -19.95 46.55 30.63
CA GLN A 334 -20.86 45.60 29.99
C GLN A 334 -20.21 44.95 28.75
N CYS A 335 -19.59 45.75 27.88
CA CYS A 335 -18.86 45.25 26.71
C CYS A 335 -17.71 44.33 27.12
N LEU A 336 -16.89 44.73 28.10
CA LEU A 336 -15.80 43.90 28.62
C LEU A 336 -16.31 42.61 29.24
N SER A 337 -17.44 42.63 29.96
CA SER A 337 -18.06 41.42 30.50
C SER A 337 -18.55 40.47 29.42
N GLN A 338 -19.12 40.99 28.33
CA GLN A 338 -19.55 40.18 27.19
C GLN A 338 -18.35 39.55 26.49
N GLU A 339 -17.30 40.33 26.22
CA GLU A 339 -16.06 39.83 25.62
C GLU A 339 -15.40 38.76 26.51
N ALA A 340 -15.37 38.97 27.83
CA ALA A 340 -14.85 37.99 28.79
C ALA A 340 -15.68 36.69 28.82
N ASN A 341 -16.98 36.74 28.55
CA ASN A 341 -17.82 35.55 28.41
C ASN A 341 -17.52 34.82 27.09
N LEU A 342 -17.45 35.54 25.97
CA LEU A 342 -17.11 34.98 24.66
C LEU A 342 -15.72 34.33 24.67
N LEU A 343 -14.73 34.97 25.29
CA LEU A 343 -13.40 34.40 25.45
C LEU A 343 -13.42 33.13 26.30
N ARG A 344 -14.27 33.06 27.34
CA ARG A 344 -14.44 31.85 28.16
C ARG A 344 -15.05 30.70 27.35
N GLU A 345 -16.07 30.98 26.54
CA GLU A 345 -16.68 29.99 25.64
C GLU A 345 -15.66 29.50 24.60
N ASN A 346 -14.93 30.41 23.97
CA ASN A 346 -13.87 30.06 23.01
C ASN A 346 -12.76 29.20 23.64
N ILE A 347 -12.38 29.47 24.90
CA ILE A 347 -11.43 28.63 25.64
C ILE A 347 -12.00 27.23 25.89
N ALA A 348 -13.27 27.14 26.30
CA ALA A 348 -13.93 25.85 26.52
C ALA A 348 -14.01 25.03 25.22
N ASP A 349 -14.31 25.67 24.10
CA ASP A 349 -14.36 25.05 22.78
C ASP A 349 -12.98 24.57 22.33
N ALA A 350 -11.96 25.41 22.47
CA ALA A 350 -10.58 25.04 22.17
C ALA A 350 -10.07 23.86 23.04
N LEU A 351 -10.50 23.76 24.30
CA LEU A 351 -10.18 22.62 25.16
C LEU A 351 -10.89 21.35 24.71
N ARG A 352 -12.16 21.42 24.28
CA ARG A 352 -12.88 20.28 23.71
C ARG A 352 -12.22 19.79 22.41
N GLU A 353 -11.83 20.70 21.54
CA GLU A 353 -11.11 20.37 20.31
C GLU A 353 -9.77 19.72 20.58
N LYS A 354 -9.02 20.23 21.58
CA LYS A 354 -7.77 19.62 22.03
C LYS A 354 -7.97 18.18 22.48
N GLU A 355 -9.02 17.89 23.23
CA GLU A 355 -9.33 16.53 23.69
C GLU A 355 -9.65 15.60 22.51
N ILE A 356 -10.47 16.05 21.57
CA ILE A 356 -10.76 15.29 20.34
C ILE A 356 -9.48 15.01 19.55
N LEU A 357 -8.60 16.01 19.43
CA LEU A 357 -7.33 15.86 18.72
C LEU A 357 -6.40 14.88 19.44
N PHE A 358 -6.39 14.88 20.77
CA PHE A 358 -5.64 13.90 21.57
C PHE A 358 -6.15 12.48 21.35
N VAL A 359 -7.46 12.26 21.37
CA VAL A 359 -8.07 10.96 21.07
C VAL A 359 -7.73 10.50 19.65
N LYS A 360 -7.79 11.39 18.66
CA LYS A 360 -7.38 11.07 17.28
C LYS A 360 -5.89 10.71 17.19
N TYR A 361 -5.03 11.45 17.87
CA TYR A 361 -3.60 11.17 17.94
C TYR A 361 -3.33 9.78 18.54
N GLN A 362 -4.02 9.41 19.62
CA GLN A 362 -3.89 8.09 20.22
C GLN A 362 -4.29 6.98 19.24
N LYS A 363 -5.42 7.12 18.55
CA LYS A 363 -5.85 6.16 17.51
C LYS A 363 -4.81 5.99 16.41
N ILE A 364 -4.13 7.07 16.01
CA ILE A 364 -3.05 7.01 15.01
C ILE A 364 -1.84 6.24 15.56
N GLN A 365 -1.48 6.43 16.83
CA GLN A 365 -0.41 5.65 17.47
C GLN A 365 -0.75 4.17 17.54
N ASP A 366 -1.97 3.82 17.97
CA ASP A 366 -2.42 2.43 18.05
C ASP A 366 -2.40 1.77 16.66
N PHE A 367 -2.85 2.49 15.62
CA PHE A 367 -2.77 2.02 14.24
C PHE A 367 -1.32 1.79 13.78
N LYS A 368 -0.41 2.69 14.14
CA LYS A 368 1.02 2.56 13.82
C LYS A 368 1.63 1.34 14.49
N GLU A 369 1.27 1.04 15.74
CA GLU A 369 1.72 -0.19 16.42
C GLU A 369 1.20 -1.45 15.72
N ILE A 370 -0.08 -1.48 15.34
CA ILE A 370 -0.67 -2.61 14.61
C ILE A 370 0.01 -2.78 13.25
N ALA A 371 0.26 -1.69 12.53
CA ALA A 371 0.96 -1.71 11.25
C ALA A 371 2.38 -2.25 11.39
N ASN A 372 3.13 -1.84 12.42
CA ASN A 372 4.46 -2.36 12.71
C ASN A 372 4.43 -3.88 13.00
N LYS A 373 3.51 -4.34 13.85
CA LYS A 373 3.34 -5.78 14.14
C LYS A 373 3.02 -6.59 12.87
N LYS A 374 2.16 -6.06 12.00
CA LYS A 374 1.86 -6.71 10.70
C LYS A 374 3.07 -6.72 9.78
N GLN A 375 3.84 -5.64 9.73
CA GLN A 375 5.06 -5.56 8.93
C GLN A 375 6.13 -6.54 9.42
N GLU A 376 6.30 -6.70 10.74
CA GLU A 376 7.17 -7.71 11.34
C GLU A 376 6.74 -9.14 10.94
N LEU A 377 5.43 -9.45 11.00
CA LEU A 377 4.91 -10.74 10.57
C LEU A 377 5.17 -11.01 9.09
N ILE A 378 4.96 -10.02 8.22
CA ILE A 378 5.27 -10.12 6.79
C ILE A 378 6.77 -10.41 6.60
N GLN A 379 7.65 -9.70 7.31
CA GLN A 379 9.10 -9.95 7.25
C GLN A 379 9.48 -11.37 7.70
N VAL A 380 8.81 -11.91 8.72
CA VAL A 380 9.02 -13.30 9.16
C VAL A 380 8.57 -14.29 8.07
N ILE A 381 7.38 -14.09 7.50
CA ILE A 381 6.85 -14.96 6.44
C ILE A 381 7.74 -14.91 5.19
N VAL A 382 8.19 -13.72 4.79
CA VAL A 382 9.12 -13.56 3.65
C VAL A 382 10.42 -14.31 3.91
N ARG A 383 11.01 -14.20 5.11
CA ARG A 383 12.21 -14.97 5.50
C ARG A 383 11.95 -16.48 5.46
N GLN A 384 10.83 -16.95 6.01
CA GLN A 384 10.45 -18.37 5.98
C GLN A 384 10.28 -18.89 4.56
N ASN A 385 9.64 -18.11 3.67
CA ASN A 385 9.47 -18.47 2.26
C ASN A 385 10.80 -18.49 1.50
N MET A 386 11.70 -17.53 1.75
CA MET A 386 13.05 -17.54 1.18
C MET A 386 13.83 -18.80 1.61
N ASN A 387 13.76 -19.16 2.89
CA ASN A 387 14.39 -20.37 3.42
C ASN A 387 13.76 -21.65 2.83
N ALA A 388 12.44 -21.70 2.70
CA ALA A 388 11.73 -22.83 2.09
C ALA A 388 12.13 -23.00 0.61
N ARG A 389 12.24 -21.90 -0.15
CA ARG A 389 12.72 -21.92 -1.53
C ARG A 389 14.15 -22.45 -1.63
N SER A 390 15.05 -21.98 -0.77
CA SER A 390 16.43 -22.49 -0.73
C SER A 390 16.50 -23.99 -0.39
N ARG A 391 15.68 -24.46 0.56
CA ARG A 391 15.57 -25.90 0.90
C ARG A 391 15.06 -26.72 -0.27
N LEU A 392 14.03 -26.26 -0.98
CA LEU A 392 13.49 -26.94 -2.15
C LEU A 392 14.51 -27.00 -3.29
N GLU A 393 15.25 -25.93 -3.52
CA GLU A 393 16.31 -25.92 -4.55
C GLU A 393 17.42 -26.93 -4.20
N SER A 394 17.85 -26.98 -2.94
CA SER A 394 18.84 -27.98 -2.48
C SER A 394 18.35 -29.42 -2.63
N GLN A 395 17.09 -29.69 -2.27
CA GLN A 395 16.47 -31.01 -2.47
C GLN A 395 16.35 -31.34 -3.97
N ARG A 396 16.00 -30.37 -4.81
CA ARG A 396 15.93 -30.52 -6.27
C ARG A 396 17.29 -30.92 -6.83
N GLU A 397 18.36 -30.23 -6.43
CA GLU A 397 19.73 -30.56 -6.83
C GLU A 397 20.18 -31.94 -6.36
N GLU A 398 19.78 -32.37 -5.17
CA GLU A 398 20.07 -33.71 -4.65
C GLU A 398 19.35 -34.80 -5.45
N ILE A 399 18.06 -34.61 -5.75
CA ILE A 399 17.28 -35.52 -6.60
C ILE A 399 17.89 -35.60 -8.00
N PHE A 400 18.26 -34.46 -8.60
CA PHE A 400 18.92 -34.44 -9.91
C PHE A 400 20.26 -35.19 -9.88
N ARG A 401 21.07 -35.00 -8.84
CA ARG A 401 22.32 -35.76 -8.66
C ARG A 401 22.07 -37.26 -8.54
N TYR A 402 21.05 -37.66 -7.77
CA TYR A 402 20.67 -39.06 -7.63
C TYR A 402 20.21 -39.68 -8.97
N ILE A 403 19.30 -39.01 -9.68
CA ILE A 403 18.81 -39.45 -10.99
C ILE A 403 19.95 -39.56 -11.99
N LYS A 404 20.83 -38.55 -12.04
CA LYS A 404 22.00 -38.57 -12.93
C LYS A 404 22.91 -39.76 -12.63
N LYS A 405 23.25 -39.99 -11.36
CA LYS A 405 24.10 -41.12 -10.94
C LYS A 405 23.45 -42.48 -11.25
N SER A 406 22.15 -42.64 -10.98
CA SER A 406 21.42 -43.86 -11.28
C SER A 406 21.33 -44.11 -12.79
N SER A 407 21.01 -43.09 -13.58
CA SER A 407 20.95 -43.16 -15.03
C SER A 407 22.32 -43.50 -15.64
N GLU A 408 23.40 -42.87 -15.17
CA GLU A 408 24.77 -43.19 -15.61
C GLU A 408 25.17 -44.63 -15.26
N SER A 409 24.80 -45.12 -14.07
CA SER A 409 25.01 -46.51 -13.67
C SER A 409 24.28 -47.49 -14.59
N HIS A 410 22.98 -47.29 -14.79
CA HIS A 410 22.18 -48.16 -15.66
C HIS A 410 22.58 -48.06 -17.13
N HIS A 411 22.99 -46.88 -17.60
CA HIS A 411 23.55 -46.71 -18.94
C HIS A 411 24.86 -47.49 -19.10
N MET A 412 25.71 -47.51 -18.06
CA MET A 412 26.94 -48.31 -18.10
C MET A 412 26.62 -49.80 -18.15
N GLU A 413 25.72 -50.30 -17.29
CA GLU A 413 25.27 -51.69 -17.28
C GLU A 413 24.66 -52.11 -18.63
N ALA A 414 23.79 -51.28 -19.20
CA ALA A 414 23.17 -51.54 -20.51
C ALA A 414 24.19 -51.53 -21.65
N ARG A 415 25.21 -50.67 -21.58
CA ARG A 415 26.31 -50.64 -22.56
C ARG A 415 27.15 -51.92 -22.47
N LEU A 416 27.51 -52.35 -21.27
CA LEU A 416 28.26 -53.60 -21.07
C LEU A 416 27.46 -54.81 -21.57
N LEU A 417 26.18 -54.91 -21.21
CA LEU A 417 25.32 -55.99 -21.68
C LEU A 417 25.19 -56.00 -23.21
N LYS A 418 25.13 -54.83 -23.84
CA LYS A 418 25.11 -54.70 -25.30
C LYS A 418 26.42 -55.20 -25.91
N GLU A 419 27.57 -54.83 -25.35
CA GLU A 419 28.88 -55.27 -25.83
C GLU A 419 29.06 -56.78 -25.69
N ASP A 420 28.64 -57.35 -24.56
CA ASP A 420 28.62 -58.79 -24.33
C ASP A 420 27.73 -59.52 -25.35
N LEU A 421 26.51 -59.02 -25.56
CA LEU A 421 25.56 -59.62 -26.50
C LEU A 421 26.07 -59.52 -27.95
N HIS A 422 26.68 -58.39 -28.32
CA HIS A 422 27.35 -58.27 -29.62
C HIS A 422 28.50 -59.27 -29.75
N GLY A 423 29.28 -59.48 -28.69
CA GLY A 423 30.34 -60.48 -28.65
C GLY A 423 29.80 -61.91 -28.83
N PHE A 424 28.68 -62.25 -28.20
CA PHE A 424 28.03 -63.56 -28.37
C PHE A 424 27.47 -63.74 -29.78
N VAL A 425 26.78 -62.73 -30.33
CA VAL A 425 26.25 -62.78 -31.69
C VAL A 425 27.36 -62.92 -32.72
N ASN A 426 28.47 -62.18 -32.58
CA ASN A 426 29.62 -62.34 -33.48
C ASN A 426 30.18 -63.77 -33.43
N LYS A 427 30.36 -64.32 -32.22
CA LYS A 427 30.82 -65.71 -32.04
C LYS A 427 29.86 -66.71 -32.67
N GLU A 428 28.55 -66.48 -32.62
CA GLU A 428 27.57 -67.33 -33.31
C GLU A 428 27.64 -67.16 -34.83
N VAL A 429 27.70 -65.93 -35.33
CA VAL A 429 27.82 -65.64 -36.76
C VAL A 429 29.09 -66.26 -37.34
N ASP A 430 30.22 -66.17 -36.66
CA ASP A 430 31.49 -66.80 -37.08
C ASP A 430 31.35 -68.34 -37.16
N LYS A 431 30.65 -68.94 -36.18
CA LYS A 431 30.36 -70.39 -36.20
C LYS A 431 29.42 -70.77 -37.33
N PHE A 432 28.39 -69.99 -37.60
CA PHE A 432 27.49 -70.21 -38.74
C PHE A 432 28.20 -70.01 -40.08
N ALA A 433 29.07 -69.01 -40.19
CA ALA A 433 29.88 -68.76 -41.38
C ALA A 433 30.89 -69.88 -41.65
N SER A 434 31.32 -70.60 -40.59
CA SER A 434 32.18 -71.78 -40.71
C SER A 434 31.45 -73.07 -41.11
N LEU A 435 30.12 -73.08 -41.20
CA LEU A 435 29.35 -74.23 -41.68
C LEU A 435 29.37 -74.31 -43.20
N ASP A 436 29.85 -75.42 -43.73
CA ASP A 436 29.90 -75.66 -45.16
C ASP A 436 28.52 -76.16 -45.66
N LEU A 437 27.93 -75.47 -46.64
CA LEU A 437 26.58 -75.72 -47.17
C LEU A 437 26.29 -77.20 -47.55
N PRO A 438 27.24 -77.97 -48.11
CA PRO A 438 27.01 -79.37 -48.49
C PRO A 438 26.62 -80.29 -47.33
N GLN A 439 26.88 -79.90 -46.08
CA GLN A 439 26.60 -80.70 -44.89
C GLN A 439 25.17 -80.56 -44.37
N LEU A 440 24.42 -79.60 -44.89
CA LEU A 440 22.99 -79.41 -44.62
C LEU A 440 22.10 -80.19 -45.60
N LEU A 441 22.70 -80.86 -46.59
CA LEU A 441 22.01 -81.66 -47.59
C LEU A 441 22.01 -83.14 -47.16
N PHE A 442 20.81 -83.71 -47.00
CA PHE A 442 20.60 -85.13 -46.70
C PHE A 442 19.82 -85.77 -47.86
N CYS A 443 20.16 -86.99 -48.23
CA CYS A 443 19.39 -87.74 -49.22
C CYS A 443 18.15 -88.35 -48.56
N ASP A 444 16.96 -88.09 -49.13
CA ASP A 444 15.74 -88.81 -48.77
C ASP A 444 15.80 -90.21 -49.42
N SER A 445 16.30 -91.19 -48.66
CA SER A 445 16.04 -92.59 -48.98
C SER A 445 14.67 -92.99 -48.43
N SER A 446 13.95 -93.83 -49.17
CA SER A 446 12.56 -94.21 -48.93
C SER A 446 12.33 -95.08 -47.67
N ASP A 447 13.35 -95.33 -46.86
CA ASP A 447 13.24 -96.09 -45.61
C ASP A 447 13.45 -95.17 -44.40
N ARG A 448 12.41 -94.99 -43.59
CA ARG A 448 12.25 -93.87 -42.63
C ARG A 448 13.20 -93.88 -41.41
N ALA A 449 14.19 -94.76 -41.34
CA ALA A 449 15.01 -94.93 -40.14
C ALA A 449 16.45 -94.38 -40.23
N LEU A 450 17.01 -94.15 -41.42
CA LEU A 450 18.40 -93.69 -41.56
C LEU A 450 18.54 -92.62 -42.65
N LYS A 451 18.50 -91.35 -42.24
CA LYS A 451 18.88 -90.21 -43.09
C LYS A 451 20.40 -90.00 -43.00
N VAL A 452 21.10 -90.25 -44.11
CA VAL A 452 22.57 -90.09 -44.23
C VAL A 452 22.85 -88.74 -44.91
N ALA A 453 23.78 -87.95 -44.37
CA ALA A 453 24.20 -86.70 -45.00
C ALA A 453 24.82 -86.99 -46.37
N VAL A 454 24.59 -86.13 -47.37
CA VAL A 454 25.14 -86.33 -48.73
C VAL A 454 26.67 -86.42 -48.69
N THR A 455 27.31 -85.72 -47.75
CA THR A 455 28.75 -85.78 -47.48
C THR A 455 29.21 -87.11 -46.89
N ASP A 456 28.39 -87.80 -46.12
CA ASP A 456 28.70 -89.13 -45.54
C ASP A 456 28.61 -90.26 -46.59
N MET A 457 27.97 -90.00 -47.74
CA MET A 457 27.94 -90.91 -48.90
C MET A 457 29.04 -90.63 -49.93
N SER A 458 29.86 -89.59 -49.72
CA SER A 458 30.98 -89.28 -50.61
C SER A 458 32.15 -90.23 -50.34
N ILE A 459 32.68 -90.83 -51.41
CA ILE A 459 33.79 -91.79 -51.39
C ILE A 459 35.15 -91.09 -51.12
N HIS A 460 35.16 -89.75 -51.08
CA HIS A 460 36.31 -88.94 -50.67
C HIS A 460 36.07 -88.37 -49.27
N GLN A 461 36.20 -89.23 -48.25
CA GLN A 461 36.13 -88.85 -46.83
C GLN A 461 37.43 -88.21 -46.34
N THR A 462 37.84 -87.11 -46.95
CA THR A 462 38.95 -86.28 -46.44
C THR A 462 38.40 -84.94 -45.97
N GLY A 463 38.07 -84.84 -44.67
CA GLY A 463 37.96 -83.55 -43.98
C GLY A 463 36.68 -83.23 -43.19
N ALA A 464 35.80 -84.18 -42.84
CA ALA A 464 34.47 -83.85 -42.28
C ALA A 464 34.32 -83.93 -40.73
N LEU A 465 35.39 -84.05 -39.95
CA LEU A 465 35.28 -84.10 -38.47
C LEU A 465 35.01 -82.71 -37.86
N THR A 466 35.75 -81.67 -38.28
CA THR A 466 35.63 -80.31 -37.74
C THR A 466 34.29 -79.66 -38.03
N ALA A 467 33.71 -79.97 -39.19
CA ALA A 467 32.47 -79.35 -39.63
C ALA A 467 31.21 -80.04 -39.05
N ARG A 468 31.28 -81.34 -38.76
CA ARG A 468 30.25 -82.05 -37.97
C ARG A 468 30.22 -81.55 -36.52
N GLU A 469 31.38 -81.18 -35.98
CA GLU A 469 31.49 -80.55 -34.65
C GLU A 469 30.91 -79.13 -34.63
N ALA A 470 31.16 -78.33 -35.67
CA ALA A 470 30.53 -77.01 -35.83
C ALA A 470 29.00 -77.11 -35.94
N MET A 471 28.49 -78.09 -36.68
CA MET A 471 27.05 -78.32 -36.83
C MET A 471 26.40 -78.77 -35.52
N ASN A 472 27.03 -79.69 -34.79
CA ASN A 472 26.55 -80.11 -33.46
C ASN A 472 26.58 -78.96 -32.44
N GLN A 473 27.58 -78.07 -32.49
CA GLN A 473 27.63 -76.88 -31.64
C GLN A 473 26.50 -75.89 -31.96
N VAL A 474 26.17 -75.70 -33.24
CA VAL A 474 25.06 -74.84 -33.68
C VAL A 474 23.71 -75.43 -33.27
N LEU A 475 23.52 -76.74 -33.43
CA LEU A 475 22.30 -77.44 -33.03
C LEU A 475 22.08 -77.38 -31.50
N HIS A 476 23.15 -77.54 -30.71
CA HIS A 476 23.09 -77.39 -29.25
C HIS A 476 22.80 -75.94 -28.82
N ARG A 477 23.34 -74.94 -29.51
CA ARG A 477 23.12 -73.52 -29.16
C ARG A 477 21.73 -73.02 -29.50
N LEU A 478 21.12 -73.56 -30.55
CA LEU A 478 19.73 -73.26 -30.93
C LEU A 478 18.69 -74.06 -30.14
N ASP A 479 19.13 -74.88 -29.17
CA ASP A 479 18.29 -75.82 -28.40
C ASP A 479 17.46 -76.73 -29.34
N PHE A 480 18.04 -77.06 -30.50
CA PHE A 480 17.38 -77.83 -31.53
C PHE A 480 17.39 -79.30 -31.15
N LYS A 481 16.19 -79.89 -31.00
CA LYS A 481 16.07 -81.24 -30.46
C LYS A 481 16.68 -82.26 -31.42
N ALA A 482 17.55 -83.14 -30.91
CA ALA A 482 18.33 -84.10 -31.72
C ALA A 482 17.47 -85.06 -32.58
N PHE A 483 16.17 -85.19 -32.29
CA PHE A 483 15.23 -86.02 -33.05
C PHE A 483 14.51 -85.25 -34.18
N GLN A 484 14.72 -83.94 -34.32
CA GLN A 484 14.09 -83.14 -35.37
C GLN A 484 14.95 -83.12 -36.64
N ALA A 485 14.30 -83.13 -37.80
CA ALA A 485 15.00 -83.19 -39.08
C ALA A 485 15.74 -81.87 -39.37
N PRO A 486 17.00 -81.89 -39.87
CA PRO A 486 17.80 -80.68 -40.13
C PRO A 486 17.16 -79.70 -41.11
N GLU A 487 16.30 -80.12 -42.02
CA GLU A 487 15.50 -79.23 -42.88
C GLU A 487 14.56 -78.29 -42.09
N LEU A 488 14.22 -78.63 -40.85
CA LEU A 488 13.45 -77.79 -39.93
C LEU A 488 14.33 -76.76 -39.21
N LEU A 489 15.66 -76.85 -39.30
CA LEU A 489 16.59 -75.91 -38.68
C LEU A 489 16.39 -74.51 -39.24
N VAL A 490 16.25 -74.39 -40.57
CA VAL A 490 16.01 -73.10 -41.24
C VAL A 490 14.68 -72.51 -40.79
N TRP A 491 13.62 -73.33 -40.68
CA TRP A 491 12.32 -72.88 -40.18
C TRP A 491 12.37 -72.45 -38.71
N SER A 492 13.09 -73.19 -37.87
CA SER A 492 13.31 -72.85 -36.46
C SER A 492 14.09 -71.54 -36.32
N CYS A 493 15.15 -71.35 -37.11
CA CYS A 493 15.90 -70.09 -37.19
C CYS A 493 15.04 -68.91 -37.68
N ILE A 494 14.18 -69.12 -38.67
CA ILE A 494 13.23 -68.10 -39.14
C ILE A 494 12.22 -67.75 -38.05
N GLU A 495 11.75 -68.75 -37.29
CA GLU A 495 10.82 -68.53 -36.19
C GLU A 495 11.50 -67.80 -35.01
N LEU A 496 12.73 -68.17 -34.67
CA LEU A 496 13.55 -67.49 -33.68
C LEU A 496 13.80 -66.03 -34.10
N LYS A 497 14.16 -65.80 -35.38
CA LYS A 497 14.31 -64.46 -35.96
C LYS A 497 13.01 -63.67 -35.89
N ARG A 498 11.84 -64.30 -36.13
CA ARG A 498 10.52 -63.68 -35.95
C ARG A 498 10.25 -63.31 -34.49
N LYS A 499 10.63 -64.17 -33.53
CA LYS A 499 10.52 -63.90 -32.08
C LYS A 499 11.44 -62.73 -31.67
N ILE A 500 12.69 -62.72 -32.12
CA ILE A 500 13.64 -61.63 -31.89
C ILE A 500 13.13 -60.32 -32.50
N GLN A 501 12.59 -60.34 -33.72
CA GLN A 501 11.98 -59.15 -34.34
C GLN A 501 10.74 -58.66 -33.59
N LYS A 502 9.92 -59.55 -33.02
CA LYS A 502 8.80 -59.15 -32.14
C LYS A 502 9.31 -58.48 -30.86
N LEU A 503 10.36 -59.02 -30.25
CA LEU A 503 10.99 -58.43 -29.05
C LEU A 503 11.68 -57.10 -29.35
N GLN A 504 12.33 -56.96 -30.52
CA GLN A 504 12.88 -55.68 -30.98
C GLN A 504 11.81 -54.62 -31.25
N LYS A 505 10.60 -55.00 -31.69
CA LYS A 505 9.47 -54.06 -31.82
C LYS A 505 8.96 -53.60 -30.45
N LEU A 506 9.07 -54.43 -29.42
CA LEU A 506 8.75 -54.07 -28.03
C LEU A 506 9.85 -53.23 -27.37
N SER A 507 11.11 -53.38 -27.80
CA SER A 507 12.26 -52.63 -27.28
C SER A 507 12.65 -51.41 -28.13
N ALA A 508 11.93 -51.14 -29.23
CA ALA A 508 12.17 -49.93 -30.00
C ALA A 508 11.81 -48.73 -29.10
N PRO A 509 12.70 -47.72 -28.96
CA PRO A 509 12.35 -46.53 -28.23
C PRO A 509 11.07 -45.98 -28.86
N LEU A 510 10.05 -45.76 -28.03
CA LEU A 510 8.81 -45.07 -28.39
C LEU A 510 9.17 -43.73 -29.04
N LYS A 511 9.40 -43.75 -30.34
CA LYS A 511 9.28 -42.57 -31.17
C LYS A 511 7.78 -42.30 -31.18
N ILE A 512 7.37 -41.41 -30.29
CA ILE A 512 6.06 -40.78 -30.31
C ILE A 512 5.93 -40.18 -31.70
N HIS A 513 5.25 -40.91 -32.59
CA HIS A 513 4.78 -40.42 -33.85
C HIS A 513 3.26 -40.33 -33.70
N ASP A 514 2.72 -39.14 -33.95
CA ASP A 514 1.36 -38.64 -33.68
C ASP A 514 0.18 -39.39 -34.33
N GLN A 515 0.31 -40.67 -34.65
CA GLN A 515 -0.76 -41.42 -35.32
C GLN A 515 -0.88 -42.80 -34.72
N ASP A 516 -1.64 -42.91 -33.63
CA ASP A 516 -2.51 -44.05 -33.36
C ASP A 516 -3.40 -43.73 -32.15
N GLY A 517 -4.67 -43.42 -32.41
CA GLY A 517 -5.68 -43.12 -31.39
C GLY A 517 -5.99 -44.29 -30.44
N GLU A 518 -5.45 -45.48 -30.70
CA GLU A 518 -5.58 -46.66 -29.86
C GLU A 518 -4.57 -46.67 -28.70
N SER A 519 -3.34 -46.19 -28.95
CA SER A 519 -2.30 -46.00 -27.93
C SER A 519 -2.68 -44.90 -26.93
N ILE A 520 -3.31 -43.82 -27.41
CA ILE A 520 -3.83 -42.73 -26.57
C ILE A 520 -4.97 -43.24 -25.66
N LYS A 521 -5.84 -44.13 -26.17
CA LYS A 521 -6.91 -44.74 -25.37
C LYS A 521 -6.37 -45.65 -24.27
N GLN A 522 -5.30 -46.41 -24.53
CA GLN A 522 -4.67 -47.24 -23.51
C GLN A 522 -3.96 -46.39 -22.43
N ILE A 523 -3.28 -45.31 -22.83
CA ILE A 523 -2.65 -44.36 -21.89
C ILE A 523 -3.73 -43.65 -21.07
N ALA A 524 -4.82 -43.18 -21.69
CA ALA A 524 -5.94 -42.56 -20.99
C ALA A 524 -6.60 -43.52 -19.98
N GLY A 525 -6.76 -44.80 -20.34
CA GLY A 525 -7.27 -45.83 -19.42
C GLY A 525 -6.32 -46.18 -18.28
N LEU A 526 -5.01 -46.06 -18.48
CA LEU A 526 -4.01 -46.15 -17.42
C LEU A 526 -4.09 -44.94 -16.48
N CYS A 527 -4.19 -43.73 -17.03
CA CYS A 527 -4.33 -42.51 -16.23
C CYS A 527 -5.59 -42.51 -15.36
N GLU A 528 -6.73 -42.98 -15.88
CA GLU A 528 -7.96 -43.09 -15.06
C GLU A 528 -7.82 -44.13 -13.95
N ARG A 529 -7.21 -45.30 -14.22
CA ARG A 529 -6.95 -46.29 -13.17
C ARG A 529 -6.01 -45.77 -12.08
N VAL A 530 -5.00 -44.98 -12.44
CA VAL A 530 -4.10 -44.32 -11.48
C VAL A 530 -4.87 -43.30 -10.65
N LYS A 531 -5.72 -42.48 -11.26
CA LYS A 531 -6.56 -41.52 -10.53
C LYS A 531 -7.52 -42.20 -9.55
N ASP A 532 -8.16 -43.29 -9.97
CA ASP A 532 -9.05 -44.05 -9.10
C ASP A 532 -8.30 -44.67 -7.92
N GLN A 533 -7.09 -45.17 -8.16
CA GLN A 533 -6.24 -45.73 -7.12
C GLN A 533 -5.70 -44.66 -6.17
N ASP A 534 -5.31 -43.50 -6.68
CA ASP A 534 -4.88 -42.34 -5.88
C ASP A 534 -6.03 -41.81 -5.02
N LYS A 535 -7.25 -41.76 -5.57
CA LYS A 535 -8.46 -41.38 -4.84
C LYS A 535 -8.76 -42.37 -3.72
N ALA A 536 -8.69 -43.67 -3.99
CA ALA A 536 -8.87 -44.71 -2.98
C ALA A 536 -7.80 -44.66 -1.87
N LEU A 537 -6.55 -44.35 -2.22
CA LEU A 537 -5.48 -44.14 -1.25
C LEU A 537 -5.71 -42.89 -0.41
N LEU A 538 -6.16 -41.79 -1.01
CA LEU A 538 -6.53 -40.56 -0.29
C LEU A 538 -7.68 -40.80 0.69
N GLU A 539 -8.76 -41.45 0.26
CA GLU A 539 -9.91 -41.77 1.11
C GLU A 539 -9.52 -42.67 2.29
N ARG A 540 -8.53 -43.57 2.10
CA ARG A 540 -8.01 -44.43 3.18
C ARG A 540 -7.05 -43.71 4.14
N THR A 541 -6.19 -42.83 3.63
CA THR A 541 -5.09 -42.24 4.41
C THR A 541 -5.48 -40.94 5.10
N LEU A 542 -6.37 -40.15 4.50
CA LEU A 542 -6.79 -38.85 5.03
C LEU A 542 -7.43 -38.94 6.43
N PRO A 543 -8.36 -39.88 6.72
CA PRO A 543 -8.95 -40.00 8.06
C PRO A 543 -7.91 -40.38 9.12
N VAL A 544 -6.94 -41.24 8.76
CA VAL A 544 -5.87 -41.67 9.66
C VAL A 544 -4.94 -40.50 9.99
N LEU A 545 -4.60 -39.67 9.00
CA LEU A 545 -3.81 -38.47 9.21
C LEU A 545 -4.55 -37.43 10.06
N GLN A 546 -5.84 -37.19 9.80
CA GLN A 546 -6.67 -36.29 10.61
C GLN A 546 -6.77 -36.76 12.06
N GLN A 547 -6.99 -38.06 12.28
CA GLN A 547 -7.03 -38.65 13.62
C GLN A 547 -5.69 -38.51 14.35
N ARG A 548 -4.56 -38.77 13.66
CA ARG A 548 -3.23 -38.59 14.24
C ARG A 548 -2.94 -37.13 14.56
N LEU A 549 -3.30 -36.21 13.67
CA LEU A 549 -3.14 -34.77 13.88
C LEU A 549 -3.96 -34.30 15.09
N HIS A 550 -5.20 -34.80 15.24
CA HIS A 550 -6.04 -34.48 16.39
C HIS A 550 -5.43 -35.01 17.71
N LYS A 551 -4.91 -36.24 17.72
CA LYS A 551 -4.19 -36.80 18.88
C LYS A 551 -2.94 -36.01 19.24
N THR A 552 -2.14 -35.61 18.24
CA THR A 552 -0.95 -34.77 18.47
C THR A 552 -1.35 -33.38 18.98
N GLY A 553 -2.44 -32.80 18.46
CA GLY A 553 -2.99 -31.54 18.95
C GLY A 553 -3.41 -31.62 20.42
N ALA A 554 -4.12 -32.69 20.80
CA ALA A 554 -4.52 -32.94 22.19
C ALA A 554 -3.31 -33.10 23.13
N ALA A 555 -2.31 -33.89 22.72
CA ALA A 555 -1.09 -34.04 23.50
C ALA A 555 -0.31 -32.72 23.65
N LEU A 556 -0.32 -31.86 22.62
CA LEU A 556 0.33 -30.55 22.68
C LEU A 556 -0.41 -29.60 23.63
N THR A 557 -1.75 -29.62 23.65
CA THR A 557 -2.53 -28.86 24.63
C THR A 557 -2.27 -29.35 26.06
N ASP A 558 -2.15 -30.66 26.28
CA ASP A 558 -1.81 -31.21 27.59
C ASP A 558 -0.40 -30.75 28.04
N CYS A 559 0.58 -30.78 27.13
CA CYS A 559 1.92 -30.24 27.39
C CYS A 559 1.89 -28.74 27.72
N SER A 560 1.06 -27.95 27.04
CA SER A 560 0.88 -26.53 27.32
C SER A 560 0.33 -26.31 28.73
N MET A 561 -0.69 -27.08 29.13
CA MET A 561 -1.26 -27.02 30.48
C MET A 561 -0.25 -27.41 31.57
N VAL A 562 0.60 -28.41 31.31
CA VAL A 562 1.69 -28.77 32.22
C VAL A 562 2.72 -27.64 32.31
N SER A 563 3.08 -27.02 31.18
CA SER A 563 3.99 -25.87 31.16
C SER A 563 3.44 -24.68 31.93
N GLU A 564 2.15 -24.37 31.80
CA GLU A 564 1.47 -23.31 32.57
C GLU A 564 1.52 -23.61 34.07
N ARG A 565 1.21 -24.85 34.48
CA ARG A 565 1.31 -25.26 35.89
C ARG A 565 2.74 -25.18 36.44
N ILE A 566 3.75 -25.49 35.63
CA ILE A 566 5.16 -25.33 36.02
C ILE A 566 5.51 -23.85 36.17
N GLN A 567 5.03 -22.97 35.29
CA GLN A 567 5.21 -21.53 35.42
C GLN A 567 4.51 -20.98 36.68
N GLU A 568 3.27 -21.38 36.95
CA GLU A 568 2.55 -21.04 38.18
C GLU A 568 3.31 -21.48 39.42
N TRP A 569 3.90 -22.68 39.40
CA TRP A 569 4.73 -23.18 40.49
C TRP A 569 6.04 -22.39 40.67
N GLN A 570 6.70 -22.01 39.58
CA GLN A 570 7.92 -21.16 39.60
C GLN A 570 7.63 -19.73 40.10
N VAL A 571 6.46 -19.18 39.77
CA VAL A 571 6.02 -17.87 40.27
C VAL A 571 5.60 -17.96 41.74
N GLY A 572 4.95 -19.05 42.15
CA GLY A 572 4.58 -19.30 43.56
C GLY A 572 5.79 -19.44 44.49
N THR A 573 6.88 -20.03 44.00
CA THR A 573 8.15 -20.21 44.74
C THR A 573 9.04 -18.96 44.78
N THR A 574 8.76 -17.95 43.94
CA THR A 574 9.45 -16.65 43.96
C THR A 574 8.71 -15.57 44.77
N SER A 575 7.56 -15.91 45.37
CA SER A 575 6.87 -15.03 46.32
C SER A 575 7.68 -14.86 47.63
N PRO A 576 7.83 -13.63 48.17
CA PRO A 576 8.65 -13.34 49.36
C PRO A 576 8.26 -14.10 50.63
N ALA A 577 7.06 -14.69 50.68
CA ALA A 577 6.55 -15.43 51.83
C ALA A 577 7.31 -16.75 52.10
N TYR A 578 7.84 -17.42 51.06
CA TYR A 578 8.60 -18.68 51.24
C TYR A 578 10.07 -18.46 51.66
N ARG A 579 10.60 -17.24 51.53
CA ARG A 579 11.94 -16.89 52.07
C ARG A 579 11.97 -16.71 53.59
N ALA A 580 10.81 -16.63 54.24
CA ALA A 580 10.71 -16.38 55.69
C ALA A 580 10.70 -17.66 56.56
N LEU A 581 10.70 -18.86 55.97
CA LEU A 581 10.65 -20.14 56.72
C LEU A 581 11.82 -21.11 56.44
N GLY A 582 12.90 -20.64 55.82
CA GLY A 582 14.06 -21.44 55.45
C GLY A 582 15.32 -21.22 56.30
N GLN A 583 15.21 -21.35 57.64
CA GLN A 583 16.38 -21.58 58.50
C GLN A 583 16.07 -22.71 59.50
N SER A 584 16.18 -23.95 59.05
CA SER A 584 16.63 -25.07 59.89
C SER A 584 16.90 -26.32 59.04
N GLY A 585 18.12 -26.85 59.18
CA GLY A 585 18.45 -28.29 59.11
C GLY A 585 18.43 -29.01 57.76
N PRO A 586 19.53 -29.68 57.35
CA PRO A 586 19.51 -30.62 56.23
C PRO A 586 19.06 -32.00 56.72
N GLU A 587 18.08 -32.61 56.05
CA GLU A 587 17.87 -34.06 56.11
C GLU A 587 17.76 -34.64 54.70
N HIS A 588 18.38 -35.81 54.56
CA HIS A 588 18.55 -36.59 53.35
C HIS A 588 17.24 -36.90 52.60
N PRO A 589 17.31 -37.15 51.28
CA PRO A 589 16.15 -37.55 50.49
C PRO A 589 15.84 -39.04 50.66
N PRO A 590 14.56 -39.46 50.67
CA PRO A 590 14.22 -40.85 50.45
C PRO A 590 14.19 -41.14 48.94
N THR A 591 14.95 -42.15 48.55
CA THR A 591 14.84 -42.84 47.28
C THR A 591 13.44 -43.44 47.15
N VAL A 592 12.67 -43.01 46.15
CA VAL A 592 11.46 -43.73 45.71
C VAL A 592 11.64 -44.10 44.24
N ALA A 593 11.82 -45.41 44.04
CA ALA A 593 11.80 -46.07 42.77
C ALA A 593 10.40 -45.99 42.14
N HIS A 594 10.33 -45.67 40.85
CA HIS A 594 9.20 -46.10 40.03
C HIS A 594 9.68 -46.78 38.76
N GLN A 595 9.12 -47.98 38.60
CA GLN A 595 9.26 -48.93 37.51
C GLN A 595 9.07 -48.30 36.14
N VAL A 596 10.01 -48.63 35.25
CA VAL A 596 9.86 -48.49 33.81
C VAL A 596 9.15 -49.75 33.32
N ASP A 597 7.84 -49.67 33.09
CA ASP A 597 7.14 -50.64 32.25
C ASP A 597 7.35 -50.24 30.78
N ARG A 598 8.15 -51.06 30.08
CA ARG A 598 8.20 -51.09 28.62
C ARG A 598 6.93 -51.77 28.10
N PRO A 599 6.25 -51.25 27.07
CA PRO A 599 5.44 -52.08 26.22
C PRO A 599 6.34 -52.80 25.21
N VAL A 600 6.20 -54.12 25.19
CA VAL A 600 6.54 -55.00 24.07
C VAL A 600 5.38 -54.92 23.07
N TYR A 601 5.75 -54.93 21.78
CA TYR A 601 4.97 -54.84 20.53
C TYR A 601 4.78 -53.46 19.92
#